data_AF-A0A3B8WXP2-F1
#
_entry.id   AF-A0A3B8WXP2-F1
#
_cell.length_a   1.000
_cell.length_b   1.000
_cell.length_c   1.000
_cell.angle_alpha   90.00
_cell.angle_beta   90.00
_cell.angle_gamma   90.00
#
_symmetry.space_group_name_H-M   'P 1'
#
loop_
_entity.id
_entity.type
_entity.pdbx_description
1 polymer ?
#
loop_
_entity_poly.entity_id
_entity_poly.type
_entity_poly.pdbx_seq_one_letter_code
_entity_poly.pdbx_strand_id
1 'polypeptide(L)'
;MNCLAHLLLAHQHEHSLAGALLGDFVKGRLDGHCKTYPSHWLSSIEFHRQIDRFTDSHLQVELARGRFFSPYRRYAGIIVDLVFDHFLVHSWHHYSNDTLADFEQHCYLQLQQDEHLFPHSAQQLSRHIREHQLLSGYGSLSKIER
;
A
#
# COMPACT_ATOMS: atom_id res chain seq x y z
N MET A 1 3.09 1.91 -5.79
CA MET A 1 2.43 1.25 -4.66
C MET A 1 1.00 1.73 -4.56
N ASN A 2 0.10 0.77 -4.57
CA ASN A 2 -1.32 0.81 -4.21
C ASN A 2 -1.46 0.66 -2.67
N CYS A 3 -1.20 1.74 -1.94
CA CYS A 3 -1.13 1.71 -0.48
C CYS A 3 -2.42 1.23 0.19
N LEU A 4 -3.58 1.69 -0.30
CA LEU A 4 -4.86 1.30 0.31
C LEU A 4 -5.12 -0.19 0.13
N ALA A 5 -4.90 -0.72 -1.08
CA ALA A 5 -5.09 -2.14 -1.36
C ALA A 5 -4.18 -3.04 -0.50
N HIS A 6 -2.90 -2.69 -0.33
CA HIS A 6 -2.00 -3.47 0.51
C HIS A 6 -2.42 -3.48 1.98
N LEU A 7 -2.81 -2.34 2.53
CA LEU A 7 -3.28 -2.25 3.91
C LEU A 7 -4.58 -3.05 4.09
N LEU A 8 -5.52 -2.95 3.14
CA LEU A 8 -6.79 -3.67 3.20
C LEU A 8 -6.57 -5.19 3.16
N LEU A 9 -5.78 -5.67 2.20
CA LEU A 9 -5.50 -7.11 2.08
C LEU A 9 -4.73 -7.62 3.30
N ALA A 10 -3.77 -6.85 3.82
CA ALA A 10 -3.07 -7.23 5.04
C ALA A 10 -4.03 -7.35 6.22
N HIS A 11 -4.93 -6.39 6.41
CA HIS A 11 -5.94 -6.44 7.46
C HIS A 11 -6.85 -7.68 7.34
N GLN A 12 -7.38 -7.95 6.15
CA GLN A 12 -8.30 -9.08 5.90
C GLN A 12 -7.66 -10.45 6.09
N HIS A 13 -6.35 -10.55 5.88
CA HIS A 13 -5.57 -11.78 6.04
C HIS A 13 -4.76 -11.81 7.34
N GLU A 14 -5.11 -10.96 8.32
CA GLU A 14 -4.49 -10.93 9.66
C GLU A 14 -2.96 -10.67 9.63
N HIS A 15 -2.49 -9.97 8.61
CA HIS A 15 -1.12 -9.51 8.48
C HIS A 15 -0.92 -8.13 9.12
N SER A 16 0.31 -7.87 9.57
CA SER A 16 0.69 -6.57 10.15
C SER A 16 0.59 -5.43 9.12
N LEU A 17 -0.09 -4.34 9.49
CA LEU A 17 -0.15 -3.13 8.67
C LEU A 17 1.22 -2.45 8.52
N ALA A 18 2.05 -2.52 9.56
CA ALA A 18 3.43 -2.05 9.48
C ALA A 18 4.23 -2.83 8.43
N GLY A 19 4.13 -4.16 8.41
CA GLY A 19 4.81 -4.96 7.39
C GLY A 19 4.29 -4.71 5.97
N ALA A 20 2.99 -4.43 5.83
CA ALA A 20 2.39 -4.05 4.54
C ALA A 20 2.94 -2.72 4.04
N LEU A 21 3.06 -1.70 4.91
CA LEU A 21 3.68 -0.43 4.54
C LEU A 21 5.18 -0.60 4.20
N LEU A 22 5.87 -1.48 4.92
CA LEU A 22 7.33 -1.69 4.79
C LEU A 22 7.74 -2.55 3.59
N GLY A 23 6.79 -3.14 2.85
CA GLY A 23 7.05 -3.97 1.67
C GLY A 23 8.00 -3.32 0.66
N ASP A 24 7.81 -2.02 0.44
CA ASP A 24 8.62 -1.22 -0.47
C ASP A 24 9.93 -0.69 0.13
N PHE A 25 10.11 -0.75 1.45
CA PHE A 25 11.27 -0.18 2.14
C PHE A 25 12.30 -1.24 2.50
N VAL A 26 11.85 -2.44 2.85
CA VAL A 26 12.71 -3.55 3.22
C VAL A 26 13.07 -4.32 1.96
N LYS A 27 14.32 -4.19 1.50
CA LYS A 27 14.83 -4.85 0.29
C LYS A 27 15.67 -6.09 0.63
N GLY A 28 15.83 -6.97 -0.36
CA GLY A 28 16.62 -8.19 -0.23
C GLY A 28 15.91 -9.31 0.51
N ARG A 29 16.70 -10.31 0.93
CA ARG A 29 16.20 -11.51 1.62
C ARG A 29 15.80 -11.16 3.06
N LEU A 30 14.67 -11.70 3.52
CA LEU A 30 14.07 -11.37 4.82
C LEU A 30 14.78 -12.01 6.01
N ASP A 31 15.51 -13.11 5.79
CA ASP A 31 16.39 -13.75 6.78
C ASP A 31 17.45 -12.79 7.35
N GLY A 32 17.93 -11.85 6.53
CA GLY A 32 18.84 -10.78 6.94
C GLY A 32 18.23 -9.76 7.90
N HIS A 33 16.89 -9.72 8.04
CA HIS A 33 16.16 -8.71 8.80
C HIS A 33 15.54 -9.24 10.10
N CYS A 34 15.73 -10.54 10.42
CA CYS A 34 15.18 -11.19 11.62
C CYS A 34 15.62 -10.56 12.96
N LYS A 35 16.70 -9.78 12.97
CA LYS A 35 17.16 -9.04 14.17
C LYS A 35 16.59 -7.63 14.27
N THR A 36 16.05 -7.11 13.17
CA THR A 36 15.55 -5.73 13.05
C THR A 36 14.05 -5.67 13.19
N TYR A 37 13.32 -6.63 12.61
CA TYR A 37 11.87 -6.64 12.60
C TYR A 37 11.28 -7.88 13.28
N PRO A 38 10.12 -7.74 13.93
CA PRO A 38 9.35 -8.88 14.40
C PRO A 38 8.99 -9.85 13.26
N SER A 39 8.92 -11.15 13.57
CA SER A 39 8.62 -12.19 12.58
C SER A 39 7.29 -11.97 11.85
N HIS A 40 6.26 -11.48 12.55
CA HIS A 40 4.95 -11.19 11.96
C HIS A 40 5.00 -9.99 10.98
N TRP A 41 5.94 -9.06 11.13
CA TRP A 41 6.17 -8.00 10.15
C TRP A 41 6.88 -8.54 8.92
N LEU A 42 7.89 -9.40 9.10
CA LEU A 42 8.56 -10.05 7.98
C LEU A 42 7.60 -10.90 7.16
N SER A 43 6.68 -11.62 7.81
CA SER A 43 5.59 -12.35 7.16
C SER A 43 4.69 -11.40 6.33
N SER A 44 4.34 -10.24 6.89
CA SER A 44 3.53 -9.24 6.17
C SER A 44 4.29 -8.55 5.01
N ILE A 45 5.60 -8.31 5.15
CA ILE A 45 6.46 -7.83 4.06
C ILE A 45 6.52 -8.86 2.93
N GLU A 46 6.61 -10.15 3.25
CA GLU A 46 6.54 -11.20 2.24
C GLU A 46 5.17 -11.25 1.58
N PHE A 47 4.09 -11.08 2.35
CA PHE A 47 2.73 -11.01 1.82
C PHE A 47 2.53 -9.84 0.86
N HIS A 48 3.04 -8.65 1.19
CA HIS A 48 3.12 -7.51 0.28
C HIS A 48 3.76 -7.88 -1.06
N ARG A 49 4.95 -8.52 -1.01
CA ARG A 49 5.67 -8.95 -2.22
C ARG A 49 4.93 -10.03 -3.01
N GLN A 50 4.10 -10.85 -2.36
CA GLN A 50 3.25 -11.81 -3.04
C GLN A 50 2.12 -11.11 -3.80
N ILE A 51 1.49 -10.11 -3.18
CA ILE A 51 0.48 -9.26 -3.84
C ILE A 51 1.10 -8.60 -5.07
N ASP A 52 2.26 -7.94 -4.92
CA ASP A 52 2.95 -7.27 -6.03
C ASP A 52 3.26 -8.24 -7.17
N ARG A 53 3.85 -9.41 -6.87
CA ARG A 53 4.14 -10.42 -7.89
C ARG A 53 2.89 -10.89 -8.62
N PHE A 54 1.79 -11.06 -7.89
CA PHE A 54 0.52 -11.46 -8.48
C PHE A 54 -0.04 -10.38 -9.40
N THR A 55 -0.11 -9.12 -8.93
CA THR A 55 -0.66 -8.01 -9.72
C THR A 55 0.23 -7.67 -10.91
N ASP A 56 1.55 -7.63 -10.73
CA ASP A 56 2.51 -7.29 -11.77
C ASP A 56 2.55 -8.31 -12.92
N SER A 57 2.26 -9.58 -12.63
CA SER A 57 2.19 -10.63 -13.65
C SER A 57 0.80 -10.81 -14.25
N HIS A 58 -0.21 -10.11 -13.74
CA HIS A 58 -1.59 -10.28 -14.20
C HIS A 58 -1.80 -9.60 -15.56
N LEU A 59 -2.34 -10.36 -16.54
CA LEU A 59 -2.54 -9.91 -17.92
C LEU A 59 -3.29 -8.57 -18.02
N GLN A 60 -4.32 -8.35 -17.19
CA GLN A 60 -5.08 -7.09 -17.22
C GLN A 60 -4.26 -5.88 -16.77
N VAL A 61 -3.30 -6.07 -15.85
CA VAL A 61 -2.40 -5.01 -15.37
C VAL A 61 -1.36 -4.70 -16.45
N GLU A 62 -0.82 -5.74 -17.10
CA GLU A 62 0.06 -5.56 -18.24
C GLU A 62 -0.61 -4.79 -19.38
N LEU A 63 -1.84 -5.17 -19.75
CA LEU A 63 -2.63 -4.48 -20.77
C LEU A 63 -2.94 -3.04 -20.35
N ALA A 64 -3.24 -2.78 -19.08
CA ALA A 64 -3.45 -1.42 -18.57
C ALA A 64 -2.19 -0.57 -18.71
N ARG A 65 -1.02 -1.08 -18.29
CA ARG A 65 0.27 -0.39 -18.46
C ARG A 65 0.62 -0.16 -19.95
N GLY A 66 0.27 -1.11 -20.82
CA GLY A 66 0.49 -1.03 -22.26
C GLY A 66 -0.28 0.08 -22.97
N ARG A 67 -1.33 0.65 -22.35
CA ARG A 67 -2.09 1.80 -22.89
C ARG A 67 -1.33 3.13 -22.78
N PHE A 68 -0.24 3.18 -22.03
CA PHE A 68 0.54 4.40 -21.85
C PHE A 68 1.64 4.55 -22.91
N PHE A 69 1.65 5.71 -23.55
CA PHE A 69 2.66 6.09 -24.54
C PHE A 69 3.64 7.12 -23.97
N SER A 70 4.70 7.44 -24.72
CA SER A 70 5.64 8.50 -24.33
C SER A 70 4.89 9.84 -24.16
N PRO A 71 5.20 10.66 -23.14
CA PRO A 71 6.27 10.48 -22.11
C PRO A 71 5.84 9.67 -20.87
N TYR A 72 4.56 9.28 -20.78
CA TYR A 72 3.96 8.69 -19.57
C TYR A 72 4.26 7.22 -19.35
N ARG A 73 4.80 6.51 -20.35
CA ARG A 73 5.13 5.07 -20.26
C ARG A 73 5.95 4.70 -19.02
N ARG A 74 6.94 5.52 -18.64
CA ARG A 74 7.79 5.28 -17.46
C ARG A 74 7.04 5.37 -16.12
N TYR A 75 5.87 6.02 -16.12
CA TYR A 75 5.02 6.23 -14.95
C TYR A 75 3.78 5.32 -14.96
N ALA A 76 3.62 4.49 -15.99
CA ALA A 76 2.42 3.68 -16.20
C ALA A 76 2.07 2.82 -14.98
N GLY A 77 3.06 2.18 -14.35
CA GLY A 77 2.84 1.39 -13.14
C GLY A 77 2.29 2.23 -11.98
N ILE A 78 2.94 3.35 -11.68
CA ILE A 78 2.51 4.27 -10.61
C ILE A 78 1.09 4.78 -10.86
N ILE A 79 0.78 5.17 -12.11
CA ILE A 79 -0.56 5.66 -12.45
C ILE A 79 -1.60 4.54 -12.28
N VAL A 80 -1.29 3.32 -12.72
CA VAL A 80 -2.20 2.18 -12.58
C VAL A 80 -2.46 1.87 -11.10
N ASP A 81 -1.43 1.89 -10.25
CA ASP A 81 -1.58 1.69 -8.80
C ASP A 81 -2.52 2.74 -8.17
N LEU A 82 -2.29 4.02 -8.49
CA LEU A 82 -3.12 5.12 -8.00
C LEU A 82 -4.57 4.99 -8.46
N VAL A 83 -4.79 4.58 -9.71
CA VAL A 83 -6.13 4.35 -10.27
C VAL A 83 -6.82 3.16 -9.62
N PHE A 84 -6.08 2.10 -9.25
CA PHE A 84 -6.66 0.97 -8.51
C PHE A 84 -7.11 1.37 -7.11
N ASP A 85 -6.28 2.09 -6.35
CA ASP A 85 -6.70 2.62 -5.05
C ASP A 85 -7.88 3.60 -5.18
N HIS A 86 -7.91 4.42 -6.25
CA HIS A 86 -9.05 5.28 -6.55
C HIS A 86 -10.34 4.50 -6.76
N PHE A 87 -10.32 3.44 -7.57
CA PHE A 87 -11.50 2.60 -7.78
C PHE A 87 -11.89 1.83 -6.52
N LEU A 88 -10.90 1.39 -5.72
CA LEU A 88 -11.13 0.72 -4.45
C LEU A 88 -11.89 1.62 -3.48
N VAL A 89 -11.55 2.91 -3.37
CA VAL A 89 -12.31 3.88 -2.56
C VAL A 89 -13.77 3.98 -3.03
N HIS A 90 -14.00 4.12 -4.34
CA HIS A 90 -15.36 4.29 -4.87
C HIS A 90 -16.22 3.03 -4.77
N SER A 91 -15.59 1.87 -4.76
CA SER A 91 -16.26 0.57 -4.68
C SER A 91 -16.07 -0.09 -3.31
N TRP A 92 -15.73 0.69 -2.27
CA TRP A 92 -15.29 0.18 -0.97
C TRP A 92 -16.22 -0.88 -0.36
N HIS A 93 -17.53 -0.62 -0.39
CA HIS A 93 -18.56 -1.50 0.15
C HIS A 93 -18.64 -2.90 -0.50
N HIS A 94 -18.02 -3.10 -1.67
CA HIS A 94 -17.90 -4.44 -2.27
C HIS A 94 -16.75 -5.25 -1.68
N TYR A 95 -15.75 -4.56 -1.10
CA TYR A 95 -14.49 -5.17 -0.68
C TYR A 95 -14.31 -5.19 0.84
N SER A 96 -15.03 -4.38 1.59
CA SER A 96 -15.00 -4.37 3.06
C SER A 96 -16.40 -4.17 3.65
N ASN A 97 -16.62 -4.79 4.81
CA ASN A 97 -17.82 -4.57 5.63
C ASN A 97 -17.68 -3.32 6.52
N ASP A 98 -16.46 -2.89 6.81
CA ASP A 98 -16.20 -1.69 7.60
C ASP A 98 -16.38 -0.44 6.73
N THR A 99 -16.64 0.70 7.36
CA THR A 99 -16.58 1.97 6.62
C THR A 99 -15.12 2.31 6.28
N LEU A 100 -14.90 3.01 5.16
CA LEU A 100 -13.56 3.45 4.79
C LEU A 100 -12.94 4.35 5.87
N ALA A 101 -13.75 5.18 6.53
CA ALA A 101 -13.31 6.06 7.59
C ALA A 101 -12.83 5.29 8.84
N ASP A 102 -13.57 4.26 9.24
CA ASP A 102 -13.19 3.42 10.40
C ASP A 102 -11.91 2.63 10.10
N PHE A 103 -11.83 2.06 8.90
CA PHE A 103 -10.65 1.33 8.44
C PHE A 103 -9.40 2.23 8.34
N GLU A 104 -9.57 3.43 7.76
CA GLU A 104 -8.51 4.42 7.63
C GLU A 104 -7.97 4.82 9.01
N GLN A 105 -8.87 5.11 9.96
CA GLN A 105 -8.47 5.48 11.31
C GLN A 105 -7.76 4.33 12.05
N HIS A 106 -8.22 3.09 11.86
CA HIS A 106 -7.54 1.91 12.38
C HIS A 106 -6.11 1.80 11.84
N CYS A 107 -5.93 1.98 10.53
CA CYS A 107 -4.61 1.98 9.91
C CYS A 107 -3.70 3.05 10.50
N TYR A 108 -4.19 4.28 10.65
CA TYR A 108 -3.40 5.41 11.15
C TYR A 108 -2.93 5.21 12.58
N LEU A 109 -3.79 4.70 13.45
CA LEU A 109 -3.43 4.39 14.84
C LEU A 109 -2.36 3.31 14.91
N GLN A 110 -2.51 2.22 14.16
CA GLN A 110 -1.56 1.12 14.18
C GLN A 110 -0.20 1.52 13.58
N LEU A 111 -0.21 2.21 12.44
CA LEU A 111 1.02 2.73 11.83
C LEU A 111 1.73 3.74 12.74
N GLN A 112 1.00 4.50 13.56
CA GLN A 112 1.59 5.40 14.55
C GLN A 112 2.26 4.68 15.71
N GLN A 113 1.66 3.61 16.21
CA GLN A 113 2.25 2.81 17.29
C GLN A 113 3.58 2.19 16.85
N ASP A 114 3.62 1.72 15.61
CA ASP A 114 4.75 0.97 15.04
C ASP A 114 5.85 1.88 14.44
N GLU A 115 5.55 3.17 14.21
CA GLU A 115 6.37 4.11 13.45
C GLU A 115 7.83 4.20 13.91
N HIS A 116 8.08 4.09 15.22
CA HIS A 116 9.40 4.22 15.82
C HIS A 116 10.39 3.12 15.36
N LEU A 117 9.90 1.98 14.87
CA LEU A 117 10.72 0.89 14.32
C LEU A 117 10.94 1.01 12.81
N PHE A 118 10.29 1.96 12.14
CA PHE A 118 10.40 2.11 10.70
C PHE A 118 11.74 2.75 10.32
N PRO A 119 12.30 2.40 9.14
CA PRO A 119 13.39 3.19 8.56
C PRO A 119 12.90 4.62 8.28
N HIS A 120 13.81 5.59 8.29
CA HIS A 120 13.47 7.02 8.20
C HIS A 120 12.53 7.37 7.03
N SER A 121 12.77 6.81 5.85
CA SER A 121 11.94 7.05 4.67
C SER A 121 10.51 6.51 4.83
N ALA A 122 10.32 5.38 5.52
CA ALA A 122 8.99 4.85 5.83
C ALA A 122 8.29 5.65 6.92
N GLN A 123 9.03 6.23 7.89
CA GLN A 123 8.44 7.17 8.85
C GLN A 123 7.87 8.40 8.14
N GLN A 124 8.62 8.96 7.18
CA GLN A 124 8.16 10.09 6.38
C GLN A 124 6.89 9.75 5.59
N LEU A 125 6.85 8.57 4.95
CA LEU A 125 5.64 8.12 4.25
C LEU A 125 4.46 7.91 5.22
N SER A 126 4.68 7.24 6.36
CA SER A 126 3.66 7.01 7.38
C SER A 126 3.04 8.32 7.87
N ARG A 127 3.88 9.32 8.19
CA ARG A 127 3.41 10.67 8.56
C ARG A 127 2.59 11.31 7.45
N HIS A 128 3.13 11.30 6.23
CA HIS A 128 2.48 11.92 5.08
C HIS A 128 1.11 11.30 4.79
N ILE A 129 1.00 9.96 4.84
CA ILE A 129 -0.27 9.25 4.68
C ILE A 129 -1.31 9.72 5.69
N ARG A 130 -0.94 9.83 6.97
CA ARG A 130 -1.86 10.25 8.05
C ARG A 130 -2.20 11.73 7.98
N GLU A 131 -1.20 12.60 7.82
CA GLU A 131 -1.36 14.05 7.83
C GLU A 131 -2.27 14.54 6.70
N HIS A 132 -2.22 13.87 5.55
CA HIS A 132 -3.01 14.24 4.37
C HIS A 132 -4.24 13.35 4.14
N GLN A 133 -4.52 12.40 5.05
CA GLN A 133 -5.61 11.43 4.90
C GLN A 133 -5.58 10.76 3.52
N LEU A 134 -4.41 10.23 3.14
CA LEU A 134 -4.19 9.76 1.78
C LEU A 134 -5.07 8.56 1.40
N LEU A 135 -5.41 7.69 2.36
CA LEU A 135 -6.18 6.48 2.08
C LEU A 135 -7.59 6.79 1.55
N SER A 136 -8.34 7.65 2.23
CA SER A 136 -9.59 8.17 1.68
C SER A 136 -9.36 9.21 0.58
N GLY A 137 -8.20 9.89 0.62
CA GLY A 137 -7.73 10.85 -0.38
C GLY A 137 -7.66 10.30 -1.80
N TYR A 138 -7.38 9.00 -1.98
CA TYR A 138 -7.40 8.35 -3.29
C TYR A 138 -8.75 8.48 -4.02
N GLY A 139 -9.86 8.68 -3.29
CA GLY A 139 -11.17 8.96 -3.88
C GLY A 139 -11.25 10.29 -4.64
N SER A 140 -10.26 11.17 -4.53
CA SER A 140 -10.24 12.46 -5.21
C SER A 140 -8.96 12.63 -6.03
N LEU A 141 -9.07 12.54 -7.36
CA LEU A 141 -7.92 12.71 -8.25
C LEU A 141 -7.24 14.08 -8.09
N SER A 142 -7.98 15.12 -7.71
CA SER A 142 -7.43 16.46 -7.46
C SER A 142 -6.58 16.55 -6.18
N LYS A 143 -6.69 15.58 -5.27
CA LYS A 143 -5.79 15.46 -4.10
C LYS A 143 -4.51 14.69 -4.42
N ILE A 144 -4.44 13.99 -5.56
CA ILE A 144 -3.26 13.24 -6.02
C ILE A 144 -2.24 14.17 -6.72
N GLU A 145 -2.63 15.41 -7.05
CA GLU A 145 -1.80 16.39 -7.78
C GLU A 145 -0.84 17.24 -6.93
N ARG A 146 -0.70 16.98 -5.62
CA ARG A 146 0.14 17.77 -4.70
C ARG A 146 1.12 16.91 -3.92
#